data_AF-A0A6A3GRP1-F1
#
_entry.id   AF-A0A6A3GRP1-F1
#
_cell.length_a   1.000
_cell.length_b   1.000
_cell.length_c   1.000
_cell.angle_alpha   90.00
_cell.angle_beta   90.00
_cell.angle_gamma   90.00
#
_symmetry.space_group_name_H-M   'P 1'
#
loop_
_entity.id
_entity.type
_entity.pdbx_description
1 polymer ?
#
loop_
_entity_poly.entity_id
_entity_poly.type
_entity_poly.pdbx_seq_one_letter_code
_entity_poly.pdbx_strand_id
1 'polypeptide(L)'
;MLAALPAYKEINGDTLVPRPFVVPSGDARWPRVAWGYALGGGVNQLRVKARMHKLSTRMMDTELQEMNFAHNARQFQWDEIIMPALRHFYQVHGHTDVPKAFVVLDGDDAWPRLSWNWQLGVTVHHVRTRNDYARQVKESKEELKEMKLCFEMIAEREWNEKILPALKVFRQVYYHCLVGSSFKVPHAAPWPEEAWGLRLGPIVSQVRFGSNYVELATRDKDIL
;
A
#
# COMPACT_ATOMS: atom_id res chain seq x y z
N MET A 1 -1.02 1.50 29.14
CA MET A 1 -0.37 1.55 27.80
C MET A 1 1.11 1.18 27.90
N LEU A 2 1.95 1.99 28.56
CA LEU A 2 3.41 1.80 28.59
C LEU A 2 3.86 0.43 29.12
N ALA A 3 3.15 -0.17 30.08
CA ALA A 3 3.49 -1.52 30.55
C ALA A 3 3.07 -2.65 29.57
N ALA A 4 2.04 -2.43 28.75
CA ALA A 4 1.48 -3.48 27.90
C ALA A 4 2.08 -3.49 26.48
N LEU A 5 2.59 -2.36 26.01
CA LEU A 5 3.20 -2.24 24.69
C LEU A 5 4.52 -3.04 24.55
N PRO A 6 5.43 -3.07 25.55
CA PRO A 6 6.61 -3.94 25.51
C PRO A 6 6.24 -5.41 25.43
N ALA A 7 5.27 -5.85 26.25
CA ALA A 7 4.77 -7.22 26.21
C ALA A 7 4.15 -7.56 24.85
N TYR A 8 3.38 -6.65 24.26
CA TYR A 8 2.87 -6.82 22.89
C TYR A 8 4.03 -7.00 21.90
N LYS A 9 5.06 -6.15 21.95
CA LYS A 9 6.20 -6.24 21.05
C LYS A 9 6.97 -7.55 21.20
N GLU A 10 7.14 -8.04 22.43
CA GLU A 10 7.80 -9.31 22.68
C GLU A 10 7.01 -10.51 22.12
N ILE A 11 5.68 -10.48 22.24
CA ILE A 11 4.80 -11.55 21.76
C ILE A 11 4.64 -11.52 20.23
N ASN A 12 4.53 -10.34 19.65
CA ASN A 12 4.16 -10.15 18.24
C ASN A 12 5.35 -9.77 17.34
N GLY A 13 6.48 -9.36 17.90
CA GLY A 13 7.66 -8.87 17.17
C GLY A 13 7.59 -7.41 16.73
N ASP A 14 6.40 -6.78 16.76
CA ASP A 14 6.17 -5.41 16.29
C ASP A 14 5.32 -4.57 17.25
N THR A 15 5.10 -3.30 16.91
CA THR A 15 4.22 -2.40 17.67
C THR A 15 2.94 -2.05 16.91
N LEU A 16 2.55 -2.83 15.90
CA LEU A 16 1.36 -2.70 15.06
C LEU A 16 0.09 -3.20 15.76
N VAL A 17 -0.17 -2.70 16.97
CA VAL A 17 -1.33 -3.11 17.76
C VAL A 17 -2.65 -2.79 17.01
N PRO A 18 -3.52 -3.80 16.74
CA PRO A 18 -4.82 -3.60 16.15
C PRO A 18 -5.70 -2.71 17.03
N ARG A 19 -6.44 -1.78 16.43
CA ARG A 19 -7.33 -0.87 17.17
C ARG A 19 -8.30 -1.56 18.16
N PRO A 20 -8.94 -2.71 17.83
CA PRO A 20 -9.85 -3.38 18.76
C PRO A 20 -9.13 -4.22 19.82
N PHE A 21 -7.80 -4.29 19.82
CA PHE A 21 -7.05 -5.16 20.73
C PHE A 21 -7.20 -4.70 22.19
N VAL A 22 -7.66 -5.64 23.02
CA VAL A 22 -7.77 -5.53 24.47
C VAL A 22 -6.85 -6.58 25.08
N VAL A 23 -6.06 -6.19 26.08
CA VAL A 23 -5.16 -7.10 26.77
C VAL A 23 -5.96 -8.21 27.44
N PRO A 24 -5.68 -9.50 27.14
CA PRO A 24 -6.40 -10.62 27.75
C PRO A 24 -6.23 -10.64 29.28
N SER A 25 -7.33 -10.87 29.99
CA SER A 25 -7.30 -11.13 31.43
C SER A 25 -6.89 -12.58 31.70
N GLY A 26 -6.02 -12.80 32.68
CA GLY A 26 -5.59 -14.14 33.08
C GLY A 26 -4.38 -14.69 32.32
N ASP A 27 -3.87 -14.00 31.30
CA ASP A 27 -2.69 -14.43 30.56
C ASP A 27 -1.41 -13.86 31.20
N ALA A 28 -0.55 -14.77 31.68
CA ALA A 28 0.69 -14.43 32.38
C ALA A 28 1.74 -13.74 31.50
N ARG A 29 1.62 -13.82 30.16
CA ARG A 29 2.48 -13.07 29.23
C ARG A 29 2.23 -11.56 29.28
N TRP A 30 1.11 -11.14 29.89
CA TRP A 30 0.74 -9.75 30.05
C TRP A 30 0.87 -9.32 31.51
N PRO A 31 1.39 -8.10 31.78
CA PRO A 31 1.36 -7.56 33.12
C PRO A 31 -0.06 -7.48 33.66
N ARG A 32 -0.28 -7.97 34.88
CA ARG A 32 -1.62 -7.98 35.52
C ARG A 32 -2.29 -6.61 35.53
N VAL A 33 -1.49 -5.54 35.71
CA VAL A 33 -1.95 -4.14 35.69
C VAL A 33 -2.51 -3.69 34.34
N ALA A 34 -2.20 -4.42 33.26
CA ALA A 34 -2.67 -4.12 31.92
C ALA A 34 -3.87 -4.96 31.49
N TRP A 35 -4.28 -5.98 32.25
CA TRP A 35 -5.41 -6.84 31.90
C TRP A 35 -6.71 -6.05 31.70
N GLY A 36 -7.45 -6.35 30.63
CA GLY A 36 -8.66 -5.64 30.24
C GLY A 36 -8.43 -4.24 29.65
N TYR A 37 -7.18 -3.76 29.58
CA TYR A 37 -6.88 -2.47 28.98
C TYR A 37 -7.02 -2.52 27.46
N ALA A 38 -7.75 -1.56 26.88
CA ALA A 38 -7.88 -1.38 25.43
C ALA A 38 -6.60 -0.80 24.81
N LEU A 39 -5.54 -1.62 24.77
CA LEU A 39 -4.21 -1.24 24.30
C LEU A 39 -4.25 -0.71 22.85
N GLY A 40 -5.05 -1.32 21.98
CA GLY A 40 -5.23 -0.86 20.60
C GLY A 40 -5.78 0.57 20.51
N GLY A 41 -6.74 0.90 21.38
CA GLY A 41 -7.28 2.24 21.50
C GLY A 41 -6.22 3.24 21.98
N GLY A 42 -5.46 2.87 23.00
CA GLY A 42 -4.35 3.67 23.54
C GLY A 42 -3.26 3.96 22.51
N VAL A 43 -2.77 2.93 21.82
CA VAL A 43 -1.75 3.05 20.77
C VAL A 43 -2.23 3.92 19.61
N ASN A 44 -3.50 3.77 19.20
CA ASN A 44 -4.07 4.62 18.17
C ASN A 44 -4.12 6.10 18.59
N GLN A 45 -4.52 6.39 19.83
CA GLN A 45 -4.49 7.76 20.36
C GLN A 45 -3.06 8.32 20.40
N LEU A 46 -2.08 7.48 20.73
CA LEU A 46 -0.67 7.87 20.74
C LEU A 46 -0.18 8.26 19.34
N ARG A 47 -0.50 7.45 18.31
CA ARG A 47 -0.19 7.78 16.91
C ARG A 47 -0.83 9.09 16.46
N VAL A 48 -2.07 9.36 16.87
CA VAL A 48 -2.75 10.63 16.58
C VAL A 48 -2.05 11.81 17.24
N LYS A 49 -1.65 11.68 18.52
CA LYS A 49 -0.90 12.73 19.25
C LYS A 49 0.47 12.97 18.63
N ALA A 50 1.18 11.90 18.23
CA ALA A 50 2.46 11.98 17.55
C ALA A 50 2.35 12.79 16.24
N ARG A 51 1.35 12.48 15.41
CA ARG A 51 1.06 13.23 14.18
C ARG A 51 0.75 14.71 14.41
N MET A 52 0.14 15.05 15.55
CA MET A 52 -0.17 16.42 15.93
C MET A 52 1.00 17.15 16.61
N HIS A 53 2.18 16.53 16.73
CA HIS A 53 3.31 17.03 17.52
C HIS A 53 2.93 17.34 18.98
N LYS A 54 1.99 16.58 19.55
CA LYS A 54 1.47 16.73 20.93
C LYS A 54 1.94 15.62 21.87
N LEU A 55 3.09 15.00 21.59
CA LEU A 55 3.73 14.08 22.53
C LEU A 55 4.29 14.89 23.69
N SER A 56 3.84 14.55 24.90
CA SER A 56 3.83 15.49 26.02
C SER A 56 5.09 15.46 26.88
N THR A 57 6.02 14.51 26.65
CA THR A 57 7.19 14.30 27.53
C THR A 57 8.35 13.62 26.82
N ARG A 58 9.58 14.16 26.99
CA ARG A 58 10.83 13.58 26.43
C ARG A 58 11.10 12.12 26.82
N MET A 59 10.72 11.70 28.03
CA MET A 59 10.87 10.30 28.47
C MET A 59 10.04 9.34 27.62
N MET A 60 8.77 9.68 27.36
CA MET A 60 7.89 8.86 26.50
C MET A 60 8.44 8.76 25.07
N ASP A 61 9.00 9.83 24.52
CA ASP A 61 9.61 9.78 23.18
C ASP A 61 10.82 8.83 23.14
N THR A 62 11.63 8.83 24.20
CA THR A 62 12.81 7.96 24.32
C THR A 62 12.41 6.49 24.40
N GLU A 63 11.45 6.14 25.28
CA GLU A 63 10.95 4.76 25.42
C GLU A 63 10.33 4.24 24.12
N LEU A 64 9.57 5.08 23.40
CA LEU A 64 8.97 4.70 22.13
C LEU A 64 10.01 4.52 21.03
N GLN A 65 11.06 5.35 21.03
CA GLN A 65 12.17 5.22 20.08
C GLN A 65 12.97 3.93 20.31
N GLU A 66 13.31 3.60 21.56
CA GLU A 66 13.98 2.34 21.92
C GLU A 66 13.16 1.12 21.52
N MET A 67 11.83 1.22 21.58
CA MET A 67 10.93 0.15 21.18
C MET A 67 10.67 0.09 19.67
N ASN A 68 11.31 0.93 18.85
CA ASN A 68 11.01 1.07 17.42
C ASN A 68 9.50 1.22 17.18
N PHE A 69 8.88 2.13 17.92
CA PHE A 69 7.43 2.30 17.88
C PHE A 69 6.97 2.77 16.49
N ALA A 70 5.96 2.11 15.94
CA ALA A 70 5.34 2.42 14.66
C ALA A 70 4.47 3.69 14.78
N HIS A 71 5.12 4.87 14.83
CA HIS A 71 4.46 6.18 14.83
C HIS A 71 3.54 6.34 13.63
N ASN A 72 4.02 5.90 12.45
CA ASN A 72 3.23 5.75 11.24
C ASN A 72 3.16 4.26 10.86
N ALA A 73 2.01 3.65 11.08
CA ALA A 73 1.81 2.23 10.81
C ALA A 73 2.06 1.84 9.35
N ARG A 74 1.66 2.68 8.37
CA ARG A 74 1.90 2.38 6.94
C ARG A 74 3.37 2.47 6.58
N GLN A 75 4.07 3.47 7.13
CA GLN A 75 5.51 3.63 6.88
C GLN A 75 6.28 2.44 7.48
N PHE A 76 5.97 2.08 8.72
CA PHE A 76 6.56 0.92 9.38
C PHE A 76 6.30 -0.37 8.61
N GLN A 77 5.05 -0.62 8.17
CA GLN A 77 4.74 -1.78 7.33
C GLN A 77 5.54 -1.78 6.03
N TRP A 78 5.72 -0.62 5.40
CA TRP A 78 6.50 -0.52 4.18
C TRP A 78 7.97 -0.86 4.39
N ASP A 79 8.60 -0.21 5.37
CA ASP A 79 10.04 -0.27 5.59
C ASP A 79 10.49 -1.60 6.23
N GLU A 80 9.70 -2.12 7.17
CA GLU A 80 10.08 -3.27 8.01
C GLU A 80 9.48 -4.60 7.51
N ILE A 81 8.40 -4.55 6.72
CA ILE A 81 7.66 -5.76 6.32
C ILE A 81 7.66 -5.94 4.81
N ILE A 82 7.16 -4.96 4.07
CA ILE A 82 6.85 -5.10 2.64
C ILE A 82 8.14 -5.05 1.81
N MET A 83 8.96 -4.01 1.98
CA MET A 83 10.20 -3.84 1.21
C MET A 83 11.22 -4.95 1.49
N PRO A 84 11.49 -5.36 2.76
CA PRO A 84 12.35 -6.49 3.03
C PRO A 84 11.86 -7.79 2.39
N ALA A 85 10.56 -8.09 2.47
CA ALA A 85 10.00 -9.26 1.80
C ALA A 85 10.12 -9.18 0.28
N LEU A 86 9.84 -8.01 -0.30
CA LEU A 86 9.89 -7.82 -1.75
C LEU A 86 11.32 -7.93 -2.28
N ARG A 87 12.31 -7.40 -1.56
CA ARG A 87 13.74 -7.57 -1.87
C ARG A 87 14.13 -9.04 -1.86
N HIS A 88 13.72 -9.78 -0.83
CA HIS A 88 14.02 -11.21 -0.75
C HIS A 88 13.35 -11.99 -1.90
N PHE A 89 12.06 -11.73 -2.18
CA PHE A 89 11.36 -12.32 -3.32
C PHE A 89 12.13 -12.04 -4.63
N TYR A 90 12.58 -10.80 -4.85
CA TYR A 90 13.35 -10.42 -6.01
C TYR A 90 14.71 -11.15 -6.09
N GLN A 91 15.42 -11.29 -4.97
CA GLN A 91 16.69 -12.04 -4.93
C GLN A 91 16.51 -13.49 -5.34
N VAL A 92 15.42 -14.14 -4.93
CA VAL A 92 15.15 -15.56 -5.24
C VAL A 92 14.63 -15.75 -6.66
N HIS A 93 13.76 -14.85 -7.15
CA HIS A 93 13.04 -15.04 -8.41
C HIS A 93 13.55 -14.17 -9.58
N GLY A 94 14.37 -13.15 -9.32
CA GLY A 94 14.87 -12.20 -10.34
C GLY A 94 13.83 -11.23 -10.91
N HIS A 95 12.61 -11.24 -10.35
CA HIS A 95 11.48 -10.36 -10.67
C HIS A 95 10.59 -10.16 -9.43
N THR A 96 9.66 -9.21 -9.52
CA THR A 96 8.70 -8.90 -8.44
C THR A 96 7.25 -9.19 -8.83
N ASP A 97 7.02 -10.04 -9.83
CA ASP A 97 5.70 -10.60 -10.17
C ASP A 97 5.20 -11.61 -9.13
N VAL A 98 4.99 -11.11 -7.91
CA VAL A 98 4.49 -11.89 -6.78
C VAL A 98 3.08 -12.39 -7.10
N PRO A 99 2.82 -13.72 -7.09
CA PRO A 99 1.48 -14.26 -7.29
C PRO A 99 0.50 -13.71 -6.25
N LYS A 100 -0.73 -13.40 -6.63
CA LYS A 100 -1.71 -12.78 -5.73
C LYS A 100 -1.95 -13.58 -4.44
N ALA A 101 -1.92 -14.91 -4.52
CA ALA A 101 -2.12 -15.81 -3.38
C ALA A 101 -0.85 -16.03 -2.53
N PHE A 102 0.28 -15.43 -2.89
CA PHE A 102 1.55 -15.62 -2.19
C PHE A 102 1.48 -15.01 -0.79
N VAL A 103 1.83 -15.86 0.19
CA VAL A 103 1.95 -15.54 1.61
C VAL A 103 3.34 -15.99 2.03
N VAL A 104 4.06 -15.14 2.76
CA VAL A 104 5.34 -15.52 3.36
C VAL A 104 5.04 -16.55 4.46
N LEU A 105 5.65 -17.74 4.38
CA LEU A 105 5.42 -18.79 5.37
C LEU A 105 6.10 -18.44 6.69
N ASP A 106 5.52 -18.89 7.80
CA ASP A 106 6.17 -18.81 9.10
C ASP A 106 7.26 -19.87 9.26
N GLY A 107 8.28 -19.54 10.05
CA GLY A 107 9.40 -20.45 10.32
C GLY A 107 10.42 -20.59 9.19
N ASP A 108 10.21 -19.93 8.05
CA ASP A 108 11.22 -19.84 7.00
C ASP A 108 12.18 -18.68 7.29
N ASP A 109 13.31 -18.99 7.93
CA ASP A 109 14.36 -18.02 8.26
C ASP A 109 15.03 -17.40 7.01
N ALA A 110 14.72 -17.86 5.79
CA ALA A 110 15.10 -17.14 4.57
C ALA A 110 14.38 -15.79 4.46
N TRP A 111 13.18 -15.66 5.05
CA TRP A 111 12.39 -14.44 5.03
C TRP A 111 12.59 -13.61 6.29
N PRO A 112 12.49 -12.26 6.19
CA PRO A 112 12.45 -11.40 7.36
C PRO A 112 11.30 -11.81 8.28
N ARG A 113 11.57 -11.96 9.58
CA ARG A 113 10.58 -12.45 10.56
C ARG A 113 9.31 -11.63 10.61
N LEU A 114 9.42 -10.30 10.47
CA LEU A 114 8.26 -9.40 10.45
C LEU A 114 7.38 -9.59 9.21
N SER A 115 7.92 -10.21 8.17
CA SER A 115 7.19 -10.55 6.94
C SER A 115 6.47 -11.88 7.02
N TRP A 116 6.72 -12.73 8.02
CA TRP A 116 6.04 -14.02 8.15
C TRP A 116 4.52 -13.86 8.25
N ASN A 117 3.79 -14.78 7.62
CA ASN A 117 2.34 -14.75 7.43
C ASN A 117 1.80 -13.52 6.67
N TRP A 118 2.67 -12.64 6.15
CA TRP A 118 2.23 -11.48 5.40
C TRP A 118 1.76 -11.89 4.00
N GLN A 119 0.59 -11.40 3.61
CA GLN A 119 0.02 -11.59 2.27
C GLN A 119 0.70 -10.66 1.27
N LEU A 120 1.98 -10.91 0.98
CA LEU A 120 2.79 -10.08 0.09
C LEU A 120 2.18 -10.01 -1.31
N GLY A 121 1.63 -11.11 -1.83
CA GLY A 121 0.95 -11.13 -3.13
C GLY A 121 -0.25 -10.18 -3.22
N VAL A 122 -1.11 -10.21 -2.21
CA VAL A 122 -2.27 -9.30 -2.10
C VAL A 122 -1.79 -7.85 -1.97
N THR A 123 -0.77 -7.61 -1.15
CA THR A 123 -0.21 -6.27 -0.91
C THR A 123 0.33 -5.68 -2.21
N VAL A 124 1.19 -6.41 -2.92
CA VAL A 124 1.78 -5.98 -4.19
C VAL A 124 0.68 -5.77 -5.24
N HIS A 125 -0.32 -6.64 -5.28
CA HIS A 125 -1.46 -6.47 -6.19
C HIS A 125 -2.25 -5.17 -5.90
N HIS A 126 -2.51 -4.84 -4.63
CA HIS A 126 -3.19 -3.58 -4.29
C HIS A 126 -2.32 -2.36 -4.52
N VAL A 127 -1.02 -2.45 -4.24
CA VAL A 127 -0.04 -1.42 -4.58
C VAL A 127 -0.11 -1.12 -6.08
N ARG A 128 -0.16 -2.16 -6.94
CA ARG A 128 -0.27 -2.04 -8.40
C ARG A 128 -1.62 -1.51 -8.90
N THR A 129 -2.74 -1.98 -8.35
CA THR A 129 -4.09 -1.77 -8.93
C THR A 129 -4.94 -0.72 -8.21
N ARG A 130 -4.63 -0.42 -6.95
CA ARG A 130 -5.44 0.47 -6.09
C ARG A 130 -4.67 1.68 -5.59
N ASN A 131 -3.40 1.83 -6.00
CA ASN A 131 -2.52 2.90 -5.52
C ASN A 131 -2.37 2.88 -3.99
N ASP A 132 -2.42 1.69 -3.38
CA ASP A 132 -2.10 1.53 -1.96
C ASP A 132 -0.62 1.88 -1.73
N TYR A 133 -0.32 2.47 -0.58
CA TYR A 133 1.03 2.96 -0.24
C TYR A 133 1.61 3.98 -1.24
N ALA A 134 0.76 4.73 -1.96
CA ALA A 134 1.19 5.69 -2.99
C ALA A 134 2.36 6.61 -2.58
N ARG A 135 2.34 7.10 -1.33
CA ARG A 135 3.42 7.94 -0.80
C ARG A 135 4.73 7.16 -0.70
N GLN A 136 4.70 5.99 -0.09
CA GLN A 136 5.86 5.13 0.10
C GLN A 136 6.42 4.65 -1.24
N VAL A 137 5.54 4.26 -2.16
CA VAL A 137 5.91 3.89 -3.53
C VAL A 137 6.63 5.03 -4.23
N LYS A 138 6.14 6.27 -4.08
CA LYS A 138 6.80 7.46 -4.64
C LYS A 138 8.18 7.69 -4.01
N GLU A 139 8.29 7.53 -2.69
CA GLU A 139 9.55 7.69 -1.95
C GLU A 139 10.57 6.59 -2.32
N SER A 140 10.12 5.37 -2.64
CA SER A 140 10.95 4.22 -3.03
C SER A 140 11.01 3.97 -4.56
N LYS A 141 10.66 4.95 -5.39
CA LYS A 141 10.46 4.77 -6.86
C LYS A 141 11.65 4.08 -7.54
N GLU A 142 12.87 4.55 -7.28
CA GLU A 142 14.07 4.05 -7.97
C GLU A 142 14.39 2.60 -7.57
N GLU A 143 14.31 2.28 -6.28
CA GLU A 143 14.55 0.92 -5.81
C GLU A 143 13.52 -0.08 -6.36
N LEU A 144 12.24 0.33 -6.42
CA LEU A 144 11.18 -0.50 -7.01
C LEU A 144 11.42 -0.73 -8.51
N LYS A 145 11.93 0.29 -9.22
CA LYS A 145 12.30 0.18 -10.64
C LYS A 145 13.45 -0.79 -10.84
N GLU A 146 14.50 -0.73 -10.01
CA GLU A 146 15.63 -1.66 -10.05
C GLU A 146 15.21 -3.11 -9.79
N MET A 147 14.30 -3.33 -8.84
CA MET A 147 13.72 -4.66 -8.55
C MET A 147 12.69 -5.11 -9.60
N LYS A 148 12.59 -4.41 -10.73
CA LYS A 148 11.62 -4.67 -11.81
C LYS A 148 10.16 -4.68 -11.31
N LEU A 149 9.87 -4.03 -10.18
CA LEU A 149 8.51 -3.72 -9.77
C LEU A 149 8.07 -2.47 -10.56
N CYS A 150 8.03 -2.61 -11.88
CA CYS A 150 7.65 -1.51 -12.75
C CYS A 150 6.12 -1.43 -12.79
N PHE A 151 5.57 -0.51 -12.00
CA PHE A 151 4.22 0.02 -12.22
C PHE A 151 4.05 0.46 -13.67
N GLU A 152 5.12 1.00 -14.25
CA GLU A 152 5.20 1.40 -15.65
C GLU A 152 4.77 0.26 -16.57
N MET A 153 5.19 -1.01 -16.37
CA MET A 153 4.84 -2.09 -17.31
C MET A 153 3.35 -2.49 -17.25
N ILE A 154 2.76 -2.51 -16.05
CA ILE A 154 1.33 -2.82 -15.87
C ILE A 154 0.47 -1.61 -16.25
N ALA A 155 0.84 -0.41 -15.83
CA ALA A 155 0.16 0.83 -16.18
C ALA A 155 0.27 1.09 -17.69
N GLU A 156 1.42 0.85 -18.31
CA GLU A 156 1.62 0.93 -19.75
C GLU A 156 0.81 -0.14 -20.48
N ARG A 157 0.72 -1.35 -19.94
CA ARG A 157 -0.14 -2.39 -20.49
C ARG A 157 -1.62 -2.00 -20.40
N GLU A 158 -2.11 -1.58 -19.23
CA GLU A 158 -3.49 -1.09 -19.08
C GLU A 158 -3.76 0.14 -19.96
N TRP A 159 -2.76 1.02 -20.08
CA TRP A 159 -2.83 2.19 -20.94
C TRP A 159 -2.96 1.78 -22.41
N ASN A 160 -2.04 0.96 -22.91
CA ASN A 160 -1.99 0.55 -24.30
C ASN A 160 -3.15 -0.39 -24.69
N GLU A 161 -3.57 -1.30 -23.80
CA GLU A 161 -4.60 -2.30 -24.11
C GLU A 161 -6.03 -1.78 -23.87
N LYS A 162 -6.23 -0.86 -22.91
CA LYS A 162 -7.58 -0.42 -22.51
C LYS A 162 -7.81 1.07 -22.62
N ILE A 163 -6.96 1.89 -21.97
CA ILE A 163 -7.22 3.32 -21.78
C ILE A 163 -7.06 4.09 -23.10
N LEU A 164 -5.92 3.93 -23.78
CA LEU A 164 -5.60 4.61 -25.03
C LEU A 164 -6.57 4.22 -26.15
N PRO A 165 -6.89 2.92 -26.38
CA PRO A 165 -7.94 2.54 -27.33
C PRO A 165 -9.31 3.15 -27.00
N ALA A 166 -9.72 3.14 -25.73
CA ALA A 166 -10.99 3.76 -25.33
C ALA A 166 -10.99 5.27 -25.53
N LEU A 167 -9.88 5.96 -25.29
CA LEU A 167 -9.75 7.40 -25.55
C LEU A 167 -9.82 7.73 -27.03
N LYS A 168 -9.21 6.92 -27.90
CA LYS A 168 -9.32 7.06 -29.37
C LYS A 168 -10.77 6.96 -29.82
N VAL A 169 -11.50 5.96 -29.32
CA VAL A 169 -12.94 5.81 -29.62
C VAL A 169 -13.75 6.97 -29.05
N PHE A 170 -13.47 7.40 -27.82
CA PHE A 170 -14.13 8.56 -27.23
C PHE A 170 -13.96 9.81 -28.10
N ARG A 171 -12.72 10.09 -28.56
CA ARG A 171 -12.46 11.21 -29.47
C ARG A 171 -13.18 11.06 -30.80
N GLN A 172 -13.27 9.86 -31.36
CA GLN A 172 -14.00 9.63 -32.60
C GLN A 172 -15.50 9.90 -32.45
N VAL A 173 -16.10 9.49 -31.33
CA VAL A 173 -17.55 9.63 -31.07
C VAL A 173 -17.92 11.06 -30.67
N TYR A 174 -17.12 11.69 -29.82
CA TYR A 174 -17.43 13.00 -29.20
C TYR A 174 -16.58 14.16 -29.73
N TYR A 175 -15.64 13.89 -30.65
CA TYR A 175 -14.75 14.87 -31.27
C TYR A 175 -13.81 15.62 -30.31
N HIS A 176 -13.68 15.15 -29.06
CA HIS A 176 -12.82 15.74 -28.04
C HIS A 176 -12.36 14.69 -27.01
N CYS A 177 -11.29 14.99 -26.26
CA CYS A 177 -10.82 14.14 -25.13
C CYS A 177 -11.30 14.65 -23.75
N LEU A 178 -12.33 15.51 -23.74
CA LEU A 178 -12.97 16.02 -22.52
C LEU A 178 -13.91 15.00 -21.87
N VAL A 179 -13.37 13.85 -21.46
CA VAL A 179 -14.14 12.81 -20.75
C VAL A 179 -14.66 13.34 -19.41
N GLY A 180 -15.96 13.19 -19.18
CA GLY A 180 -16.62 13.59 -17.92
C GLY A 180 -16.30 12.63 -16.78
N SER A 181 -16.25 13.11 -15.54
CA SER A 181 -15.79 12.37 -14.36
C SER A 181 -16.61 11.12 -14.00
N SER A 182 -17.84 11.00 -14.49
CA SER A 182 -18.73 9.85 -14.29
C SER A 182 -18.73 8.86 -15.47
N PHE A 183 -18.03 9.18 -16.57
CA PHE A 183 -18.09 8.39 -17.79
C PHE A 183 -17.53 6.97 -17.60
N LYS A 184 -18.31 5.99 -18.03
CA LYS A 184 -17.98 4.57 -18.03
C LYS A 184 -18.12 4.06 -19.46
N VAL A 185 -17.13 3.31 -19.93
CA VAL A 185 -17.13 2.76 -21.30
C VAL A 185 -18.34 1.83 -21.49
N PRO A 186 -19.20 2.09 -22.50
CA PRO A 186 -20.33 1.21 -22.84
C PRO A 186 -19.89 -0.19 -23.26
N HIS A 187 -20.73 -1.20 -23.02
CA HIS A 187 -20.52 -2.57 -23.52
C HIS A 187 -21.11 -2.72 -24.92
N ALA A 188 -20.61 -1.94 -25.87
CA ALA A 188 -21.11 -1.94 -27.24
C ALA A 188 -20.03 -1.42 -28.20
N ALA A 189 -20.12 -1.80 -29.48
CA ALA A 189 -19.35 -1.15 -30.53
C ALA A 189 -19.66 0.37 -30.57
N PRO A 190 -18.68 1.24 -30.90
CA PRO A 190 -17.32 0.94 -31.35
C PRO A 190 -16.28 0.76 -30.21
N TRP A 191 -16.71 0.61 -28.95
CA TRP A 191 -15.79 0.54 -27.81
C TRP A 191 -15.05 -0.81 -27.73
N PRO A 192 -13.75 -0.83 -27.42
CA PRO A 192 -12.98 -2.07 -27.27
C PRO A 192 -13.53 -2.92 -26.13
N GLU A 193 -13.63 -4.23 -26.35
CA GLU A 193 -14.22 -5.17 -25.37
C GLU A 193 -13.42 -5.17 -24.05
N GLU A 194 -12.11 -5.09 -24.14
CA GLU A 194 -11.18 -5.04 -23.00
C GLU A 194 -11.37 -3.78 -22.14
N ALA A 195 -11.94 -2.73 -22.73
CA ALA A 195 -12.25 -1.48 -22.06
C ALA A 195 -13.70 -1.42 -21.56
N TRP A 196 -14.55 -2.42 -21.83
CA TRP A 196 -15.94 -2.38 -21.42
C TRP A 196 -16.10 -2.25 -19.91
N GLY A 197 -16.92 -1.28 -19.52
CA GLY A 197 -17.15 -0.95 -18.12
C GLY A 197 -15.98 -0.25 -17.41
N LEU A 198 -14.89 0.06 -18.11
CA LEU A 198 -13.82 0.88 -17.58
C LEU A 198 -14.36 2.26 -17.17
N ARG A 199 -14.05 2.69 -15.95
CA ARG A 199 -14.38 4.04 -15.47
C ARG A 199 -13.34 5.01 -16.04
N LEU A 200 -13.49 5.34 -17.32
CA LEU A 200 -12.55 6.18 -18.05
C LEU A 200 -12.56 7.63 -17.53
N GLY A 201 -13.71 8.14 -17.08
CA GLY A 201 -13.84 9.49 -16.50
C GLY A 201 -12.89 9.79 -15.34
N PRO A 202 -12.91 8.97 -14.26
CA PRO A 202 -11.98 9.13 -13.14
C PRO A 202 -10.51 9.02 -13.55
N ILE A 203 -10.16 8.13 -14.49
CA ILE A 203 -8.79 7.97 -14.98
C ILE A 203 -8.31 9.25 -15.67
N VAL A 204 -9.09 9.79 -16.60
CA VAL A 204 -8.75 11.03 -17.31
C VAL A 204 -8.69 12.23 -16.35
N SER A 205 -9.55 12.26 -15.33
CA SER A 205 -9.47 13.25 -14.27
C SER A 205 -8.12 13.21 -13.55
N GLN A 206 -7.64 12.01 -13.18
CA GLN A 206 -6.32 11.83 -12.55
C GLN A 206 -5.17 12.27 -13.46
N VAL A 207 -5.26 12.04 -14.77
CA VAL A 207 -4.28 12.54 -15.75
C VAL A 207 -4.25 14.08 -15.72
N ARG A 208 -5.41 14.73 -15.81
CA ARG A 208 -5.51 16.21 -15.84
C ARG A 208 -5.00 16.86 -14.55
N PHE A 209 -5.25 16.24 -13.41
CA PHE A 209 -4.76 16.71 -12.10
C PHE A 209 -3.29 16.32 -11.84
N GLY A 210 -2.57 15.80 -12.84
CA GLY A 210 -1.14 15.52 -12.73
C GLY A 210 -0.81 14.35 -11.81
N SER A 211 -1.72 13.39 -11.65
CA SER A 211 -1.56 12.29 -10.69
C SER A 211 -1.11 10.97 -11.34
N ASN A 212 -1.93 10.39 -12.21
CA ASN A 212 -1.69 9.04 -12.75
C ASN A 212 -1.70 9.06 -14.28
N TYR A 213 -0.92 8.18 -14.91
CA TYR A 213 -0.76 8.08 -16.38
C TYR A 213 -0.29 9.37 -17.08
N VAL A 214 0.24 10.36 -16.36
CA VAL A 214 0.63 11.67 -16.92
C VAL A 214 1.74 11.53 -17.96
N GLU A 215 2.76 10.74 -17.65
CA GLU A 215 3.89 10.49 -18.56
C GLU A 215 3.42 9.77 -19.83
N LEU A 216 2.54 8.77 -19.71
CA LEU A 216 1.96 8.03 -20.83
C LEU A 216 1.02 8.88 -21.68
N ALA A 217 0.19 9.72 -21.05
CA ALA A 217 -0.66 10.68 -21.73
C ALA A 217 0.16 11.76 -22.46
N THR A 218 1.29 12.18 -21.89
CA THR A 218 2.21 13.15 -22.50
C THR A 218 2.94 12.51 -23.69
N ARG A 219 3.39 11.26 -23.55
CA ARG A 219 4.00 10.46 -24.62
C ARG A 219 3.06 10.29 -25.81
N ASP A 220 1.79 9.96 -25.53
CA ASP A 220 0.81 9.61 -26.56
C ASP A 220 -0.11 10.78 -26.95
N LYS A 221 0.24 12.01 -26.55
CA LYS A 221 -0.59 13.20 -26.81
C LYS A 221 -0.87 13.44 -28.29
N ASP A 222 0.06 13.08 -29.17
CA ASP A 222 -0.03 13.36 -30.61
C ASP A 222 -0.92 12.34 -31.34
N ILE A 223 -1.17 11.19 -30.71
CA ILE A 223 -2.07 10.14 -31.21
C ILE A 223 -3.43 10.14 -30.48
N LEU A 224 -3.62 11.07 -29.54
CA LEU A 224 -4.83 11.36 -28.79
C LEU A 224 -5.46 12.67 -29.23
#